data_AF-A0A4U9W917-F1
#
_entry.id   AF-A0A4U9W917-F1
#
_cell.length_a   1.000
_cell.length_b   1.000
_cell.length_c   1.000
_cell.angle_alpha   90.00
_cell.angle_beta   90.00
_cell.angle_gamma   90.00
#
_symmetry.space_group_name_H-M   'P 1'
#
loop_
_entity.id
_entity.type
_entity.pdbx_description
1 polymer ?
#
loop_
_entity_poly.entity_id
_entity_poly.type
_entity_poly.pdbx_seq_one_letter_code
_entity_poly.pdbx_strand_id
1 'polypeptide(L)' 'MTRINQVYVVLSVEKVQQIAEATVHVNGGELHATSEKEDMYAAIDCLIDKLARQLNKHKDKLKQH' A
#
# COMPACT_ATOMS: atom_id res chain seq x y z
N MET A 1 -19.08 -2.66 -2.06
CA MET A 1 -17.95 -3.60 -1.86
C MET A 1 -16.68 -2.92 -2.38
N THR A 2 -15.64 -2.77 -1.57
CA THR A 2 -14.36 -2.16 -2.00
C THR A 2 -13.72 -3.05 -3.05
N ARG A 3 -13.67 -2.56 -4.30
CA ARG A 3 -13.00 -3.21 -5.43
C ARG A 3 -11.71 -2.46 -5.73
N ILE A 4 -10.62 -3.19 -5.91
CA ILE A 4 -9.34 -2.66 -6.38
C ILE A 4 -9.40 -2.64 -7.92
N ASN A 5 -9.09 -1.50 -8.52
CA ASN A 5 -9.14 -1.31 -9.97
C ASN A 5 -7.73 -1.35 -10.58
N GLN A 6 -6.74 -0.78 -9.91
CA GLN A 6 -5.38 -0.67 -10.41
C GLN A 6 -4.40 -0.54 -9.25
N VAL A 7 -3.20 -1.08 -9.44
CA VAL A 7 -2.10 -0.98 -8.48
C VAL A 7 -0.85 -0.55 -9.23
N TYR A 8 -0.24 0.55 -8.79
CA TYR A 8 1.10 0.93 -9.19
C TYR A 8 2.06 0.56 -8.06
N VAL A 9 3.18 -0.08 -8.42
CA VAL A 9 4.23 -0.45 -7.49
C VAL A 9 5.54 0.09 -8.03
N VAL A 10 6.31 0.73 -7.15
CA VAL A 10 7.67 1.20 -7.43
C VAL A 10 8.60 0.55 -6.42
N LEU A 11 9.60 -0.16 -6.93
CA LEU A 11 10.67 -0.74 -6.13
C LEU A 11 11.96 0.00 -6.48
N SER A 12 12.64 0.56 -5.49
CA SER A 12 13.87 1.32 -5.69
C SER A 12 14.89 1.03 -4.59
N VAL A 13 16.14 1.37 -4.86
CA VAL A 13 17.24 1.23 -3.91
C VAL A 13 17.90 2.59 -3.73
N GLU A 14 17.92 3.10 -2.51
CA GLU A 14 18.64 4.33 -2.14
C GLU A 14 19.79 3.99 -1.21
N LYS A 15 21.02 4.01 -1.74
CA LYS A 15 22.23 3.51 -1.07
C LYS A 15 22.07 2.04 -0.65
N VAL A 16 21.79 1.79 0.63
CA VAL A 16 21.59 0.46 1.22
C VAL A 16 20.12 0.15 1.53
N GLN A 17 19.25 1.15 1.43
CA GLN A 17 17.84 0.99 1.75
C GLN A 17 17.06 0.50 0.53
N GLN A 18 16.29 -0.56 0.77
CA GLN A 18 15.32 -1.14 -0.14
C GLN A 18 13.97 -0.48 0.10
N ILE A 19 13.45 0.21 -0.91
CA ILE A 19 12.23 1.01 -0.82
C ILE A 19 11.15 0.36 -1.68
N ALA A 20 10.00 0.10 -1.06
CA ALA A 20 8.80 -0.39 -1.72
C ALA A 20 7.68 0.64 -1.55
N GLU A 21 7.17 1.16 -2.64
CA GLU A 21 6.06 2.11 -2.69
C GLU A 21 4.92 1.54 -3.53
N ALA A 22 3.68 1.81 -3.13
CA ALA A 22 2.53 1.47 -3.94
C ALA A 22 1.37 2.46 -3.80
N THR A 23 0.70 2.68 -4.93
CA THR A 23 -0.56 3.41 -5.05
C THR A 23 -1.65 2.48 -5.56
N VAL A 24 -2.66 2.22 -4.73
CA VAL A 24 -3.80 1.35 -5.01
C VAL A 24 -5.04 2.19 -5.28
N HIS A 25 -5.56 2.11 -6.50
CA HIS A 25 -6.82 2.74 -6.87
C HIS A 25 -7.99 1.82 -6.52
N VAL A 26 -8.91 2.33 -5.71
CA VAL A 26 -10.14 1.62 -5.31
C VAL A 26 -11.37 2.40 -5.73
N ASN A 27 -12.53 1.75 -5.71
CA ASN A 27 -13.78 2.50 -5.84
C ASN A 27 -13.93 3.49 -4.67
N GLY A 28 -14.10 4.78 -5.00
CA GLY A 28 -14.30 5.85 -4.03
C GLY A 28 -13.02 6.41 -3.40
N GLY A 29 -11.83 6.12 -3.94
CA GLY A 29 -10.59 6.76 -3.50
C GLY A 29 -9.30 6.05 -3.95
N GLU A 30 -8.19 6.52 -3.41
CA GLU A 30 -6.87 5.91 -3.59
C GLU A 30 -6.21 5.66 -2.24
N LEU A 31 -5.35 4.64 -2.19
CA LEU A 31 -4.52 4.32 -1.04
C LEU A 31 -3.07 4.40 -1.47
N HIS A 32 -2.24 5.00 -0.64
CA HIS A 32 -0.81 5.15 -0.91
C HIS A 32 0.00 4.79 0.32
N ALA A 33 1.06 4.02 0.12
CA ALA A 33 1.98 3.62 1.17
C ALA A 33 3.39 3.41 0.63
N THR A 34 4.38 3.66 1.49
CA THR A 34 5.81 3.44 1.23
C THR A 34 6.42 2.72 2.43
N SER A 35 7.44 1.90 2.21
CA SER A 35 8.19 1.18 3.22
C SER A 35 9.66 1.08 2.86
N GLU A 36 10.53 1.22 3.84
CA GLU A 36 11.99 1.20 3.69
C GLU A 36 12.56 0.16 4.66
N LYS A 37 13.39 -0.75 4.16
CA LYS A 37 14.09 -1.79 4.93
C LYS A 37 15.48 -2.05 4.36
N GLU A 38 16.29 -2.81 5.08
CA GLU A 38 17.58 -3.29 4.57
C GLU A 38 17.41 -4.45 3.57
N ASP A 39 16.26 -5.12 3.59
CA ASP A 39 15.89 -6.22 2.69
C ASP A 39 14.59 -5.90 1.94
N MET A 40 14.56 -6.17 0.63
CA MET A 40 13.45 -5.78 -0.24
C MET A 40 12.18 -6.57 0.06
N TYR A 41 12.29 -7.84 0.45
CA TYR A 41 11.13 -8.64 0.82
C TYR A 41 10.53 -8.13 2.12
N ALA A 42 11.36 -7.77 3.10
CA ALA A 42 10.89 -7.12 4.32
C ALA A 42 10.22 -5.75 4.05
N ALA A 43 10.71 -4.99 3.06
CA ALA A 43 10.09 -3.73 2.65
C ALA A 43 8.69 -3.98 2.08
N ILE A 44 8.55 -4.98 1.20
CA ILE A 44 7.28 -5.40 0.59
C ILE A 44 6.29 -5.91 1.65
N ASP A 45 6.72 -6.76 2.59
CA ASP A 45 5.83 -7.27 3.66
C ASP A 45 5.26 -6.11 4.49
N CYS A 46 6.12 -5.16 4.87
CA CYS A 46 5.70 -3.99 5.63
C CYS A 46 4.82 -3.02 4.81
N LEU A 47 5.05 -2.92 3.48
CA LEU A 47 4.19 -2.18 2.57
C LEU A 47 2.78 -2.79 2.51
N ILE A 48 2.69 -4.12 2.38
CA ILE A 48 1.42 -4.86 2.35
C ILE A 48 0.64 -4.64 3.65
N ASP A 49 1.30 -4.70 4.80
CA ASP A 49 0.68 -4.43 6.10
C ASP A 49 0.08 -3.02 6.19
N LYS A 50 0.81 -2.01 5.67
CA LYS A 50 0.33 -0.62 5.63
C LYS A 50 -0.91 -0.48 4.75
N LEU A 51 -0.87 -1.06 3.55
CA LEU A 51 -2.00 -1.04 2.62
C LEU A 51 -3.21 -1.79 3.18
N ALA A 52 -3.02 -2.95 3.81
CA ALA A 52 -4.11 -3.73 4.41
C ALA A 52 -4.85 -2.93 5.50
N ARG A 53 -4.11 -2.22 6.36
CA ARG A 53 -4.69 -1.32 7.37
C ARG A 53 -5.49 -0.18 6.74
N GLN A 54 -4.98 0.43 5.67
CA GLN A 54 -5.68 1.49 4.95
C GLN A 54 -6.95 0.97 4.25
N LEU A 55 -6.89 -0.21 3.64
CA LEU A 55 -8.01 -0.86 2.96
C LEU A 55 -9.14 -1.20 3.93
N ASN A 56 -8.80 -1.66 5.14
CA ASN A 56 -9.79 -1.91 6.20
C ASN A 56 -10.45 -0.60 6.66
N LYS A 57 -9.67 0.46 6.92
CA LYS A 57 -10.23 1.78 7.25
C LYS A 57 -11.15 2.32 6.15
N HIS A 58 -10.79 2.13 4.88
CA HIS A 58 -11.63 2.52 3.75
C HIS A 58 -12.95 1.75 3.70
N LYS A 59 -12.89 0.42 3.89
CA LYS A 59 -14.07 -0.44 3.99
C LYS A 59 -15.00 -0.03 5.12
N ASP A 60 -14.45 0.31 6.29
CA ASP A 60 -15.24 0.68 7.47
C ASP A 60 -15.96 2.03 7.26
N LYS A 61 -15.27 3.03 6.67
CA LYS A 61 -15.90 4.31 6.32
C LYS A 61 -17.06 4.16 5.34
N LEU A 62 -16.91 3.30 4.33
CA LEU A 62 -17.96 3.02 3.34
C LEU A 62 -19.16 2.26 3.92
N LYS A 63 -19.01 1.59 5.07
CA LYS A 63 -20.12 0.92 5.77
C LYS A 63 -20.88 1.84 6.72
N GLN A 64 -20.30 2.96 7.11
CA GLN A 64 -20.92 3.94 8.02
C GLN A 64 -21.79 4.97 7.29
N HIS A 65 -21.87 4.88 5.96
CA HIS A 65 -22.76 5.64 5.08
C HIS A 65 -23.69 4.69 4.34
#